data_AF-A0A2E6WQA7-F1
#
_entry.id   AF-A0A2E6WQA7-F1
#
_cell.length_a   1.000
_cell.length_b   1.000
_cell.length_c   1.000
_cell.angle_alpha   90.00
_cell.angle_beta   90.00
_cell.angle_gamma   90.00
#
_symmetry.space_group_name_H-M   'P 1'
#
loop_
_entity.id
_entity.type
_entity.pdbx_description
1 polymer ?
#
loop_
_entity_poly.entity_id
_entity_poly.type
_entity_poly.pdbx_seq_one_letter_code
_entity_poly.pdbx_strand_id
1 'polypeptide(L)'
;MTDKMANGILFIIAGIGSIVAYIALGETGLLDKGHTEKFAAYALLTFPLAFMMTRNVVRNTYIDAGLIIIVVGLSIGLVSDAINSAELGAESKSIGEAIAWTGWSIMYLGVFITAIGYLRTKLFPNWLSGLLALTSFAMFAFLAVLNGEQLEKHGGNIVPPLWMINSLVLVILGIFTMRRSE
;
A
#
# COMPACT_ATOMS: atom_id res chain seq x y z
N MET A 1 -6.31 -9.39 -23.35
CA MET A 1 -5.46 -8.78 -22.29
C MET A 1 -4.49 -9.85 -21.83
N THR A 2 -3.18 -9.57 -21.78
CA THR A 2 -2.17 -10.55 -21.32
C THR A 2 -1.97 -10.47 -19.80
N ASP A 3 -1.40 -11.52 -19.20
CA ASP A 3 -1.14 -11.55 -17.74
C ASP A 3 -0.25 -10.39 -17.28
N LYS A 4 0.75 -10.01 -18.10
CA LYS A 4 1.61 -8.84 -17.79
C LYS A 4 0.85 -7.52 -17.87
N MET A 5 -0.11 -7.38 -18.78
CA MET A 5 -0.97 -6.20 -18.85
C MET A 5 -1.86 -6.11 -17.62
N ALA A 6 -2.51 -7.22 -17.25
CA ALA A 6 -3.37 -7.28 -16.07
C ALA A 6 -2.58 -6.95 -14.79
N ASN A 7 -1.41 -7.56 -14.60
CA ASN A 7 -0.55 -7.29 -13.45
C ASN A 7 -0.11 -5.82 -13.38
N GLY A 8 0.30 -5.24 -14.52
CA GLY A 8 0.68 -3.84 -14.57
C GLY A 8 -0.47 -2.88 -14.25
N ILE A 9 -1.69 -3.18 -14.69
CA ILE A 9 -2.89 -2.43 -14.32
C ILE A 9 -3.17 -2.53 -12.82
N LEU A 10 -3.02 -3.70 -12.21
CA LEU A 10 -3.19 -3.86 -10.76
C LEU A 10 -2.21 -2.99 -9.97
N PHE A 11 -0.94 -2.91 -10.37
CA PHE A 11 0.02 -1.99 -9.76
C PHE A 11 -0.39 -0.52 -9.88
N ILE A 12 -0.94 -0.13 -11.03
CA ILE A 12 -1.45 1.24 -11.23
C ILE A 12 -2.63 1.50 -10.30
N ILE A 13 -3.63 0.61 -10.26
CA ILE A 13 -4.79 0.76 -9.37
C ILE A 13 -4.34 0.79 -7.91
N ALA A 14 -3.38 -0.04 -7.52
CA ALA A 14 -2.83 -0.06 -6.17
C ALA A 14 -2.14 1.27 -5.81
N GLY A 15 -1.52 1.94 -6.78
CA GLY A 15 -0.88 3.23 -6.58
C GLY A 15 -1.85 4.40 -6.51
N ILE A 16 -2.79 4.50 -7.46
CA ILE A 16 -3.64 5.71 -7.58
C ILE A 16 -5.10 5.50 -7.17
N GLY A 17 -5.57 4.27 -7.02
CA GLY A 17 -6.99 3.99 -6.90
C GLY A 17 -7.63 4.53 -5.62
N SER A 18 -6.96 4.38 -4.47
CA SER A 18 -7.44 4.97 -3.21
C SER A 18 -7.31 6.50 -3.18
N ILE A 19 -6.28 7.07 -3.82
CA ILE A 19 -6.15 8.53 -3.98
C ILE A 19 -7.34 9.07 -4.79
N VAL A 20 -7.69 8.40 -5.90
CA VAL A 20 -8.86 8.75 -6.70
C VAL A 20 -10.14 8.59 -5.89
N ALA A 21 -10.30 7.54 -5.09
CA ALA A 21 -11.46 7.37 -4.24
C ALA A 21 -11.62 8.56 -3.27
N TYR A 22 -10.56 8.95 -2.57
CA TYR A 22 -10.64 10.08 -1.64
C TYR A 22 -10.89 11.42 -2.33
N ILE A 23 -10.10 11.76 -3.35
CA ILE A 23 -10.21 13.07 -4.02
C ILE A 23 -11.48 13.18 -4.86
N ALA A 24 -11.77 12.16 -5.68
CA ALA A 24 -12.84 12.25 -6.67
C ALA A 24 -14.21 11.89 -6.11
N LEU A 25 -14.29 11.03 -5.08
CA LEU A 25 -15.56 10.55 -4.54
C LEU A 25 -15.85 11.06 -3.14
N GLY A 26 -14.84 11.16 -2.27
CA GLY A 26 -14.99 11.64 -0.90
C GLY A 26 -15.05 13.17 -0.80
N GLU A 27 -13.99 13.86 -1.20
CA GLU A 27 -13.86 15.32 -1.05
C GLU A 27 -14.88 16.11 -1.90
N THR A 28 -15.33 15.54 -3.02
CA THR A 28 -16.40 16.13 -3.84
C THR A 28 -17.79 16.02 -3.22
N GLY A 29 -17.94 15.22 -2.16
CA GLY A 29 -19.23 14.92 -1.53
C GLY A 29 -20.12 13.98 -2.34
N LEU A 30 -19.59 13.33 -3.39
CA LEU A 30 -20.35 12.38 -4.20
C LEU A 30 -20.71 11.10 -3.42
N LEU A 31 -19.85 10.69 -2.49
CA LEU A 31 -20.07 9.57 -1.59
C LEU A 31 -19.95 10.01 -0.15
N ASP A 32 -20.70 9.35 0.75
CA ASP A 32 -20.42 9.45 2.18
C ASP A 32 -19.08 8.79 2.53
N LYS A 33 -18.61 9.05 3.75
CA LYS A 33 -17.33 8.54 4.26
C LYS A 33 -17.26 7.01 4.20
N GLY A 34 -18.30 6.31 4.66
CA GLY A 34 -18.36 4.85 4.67
C GLY A 34 -18.26 4.24 3.28
N HIS A 35 -18.91 4.83 2.28
CA HIS A 35 -18.81 4.39 0.89
C HIS A 35 -17.45 4.72 0.28
N THR A 36 -16.90 5.90 0.56
CA THR A 36 -15.57 6.31 0.09
C THR A 36 -14.50 5.32 0.55
N GLU A 37 -14.53 4.94 1.83
CA GLU A 37 -13.59 3.99 2.44
C GLU A 37 -13.71 2.59 1.83
N LYS A 38 -14.92 2.14 1.48
CA LYS A 38 -15.12 0.86 0.76
C LYS A 38 -14.46 0.87 -0.63
N PHE A 39 -14.64 1.94 -1.40
CA PHE A 39 -14.01 2.04 -2.72
C PHE A 39 -12.48 2.14 -2.61
N ALA A 40 -11.97 2.89 -1.64
CA ALA A 40 -10.55 2.94 -1.34
C ALA A 40 -10.01 1.55 -0.97
N ALA A 41 -10.72 0.80 -0.12
CA ALA A 41 -10.37 -0.56 0.26
C ALA A 41 -10.33 -1.52 -0.94
N TYR A 42 -11.33 -1.48 -1.82
CA TYR A 42 -11.36 -2.33 -3.02
C TYR A 42 -10.20 -2.01 -3.97
N ALA A 43 -9.85 -0.74 -4.11
CA ALA A 43 -8.68 -0.34 -4.88
C ALA A 43 -7.38 -0.85 -4.23
N LEU A 44 -7.25 -0.72 -2.90
CA LEU A 44 -6.08 -1.21 -2.17
C LEU A 44 -5.92 -2.73 -2.21
N LEU A 45 -7.01 -3.50 -2.35
CA LEU A 45 -6.91 -4.96 -2.54
C LEU A 45 -6.17 -5.36 -3.82
N THR A 46 -6.07 -4.47 -4.82
CA THR A 46 -5.25 -4.73 -6.00
C THR A 46 -3.76 -4.79 -5.69
N PHE A 47 -3.33 -4.22 -4.56
CA PHE A 47 -1.95 -4.18 -4.10
C PHE A 47 -1.36 -5.60 -3.89
N PRO A 48 -1.86 -6.44 -2.96
CA PRO A 48 -1.35 -7.80 -2.80
C PRO A 48 -1.52 -8.65 -4.07
N LEU A 49 -2.57 -8.40 -4.87
CA LEU A 49 -2.78 -9.13 -6.12
C LEU A 49 -1.68 -8.83 -7.15
N ALA A 50 -1.26 -7.57 -7.28
CA ALA A 50 -0.14 -7.19 -8.16
C ALA A 50 1.15 -7.91 -7.75
N PHE A 51 1.50 -7.87 -6.46
CA PHE A 51 2.66 -8.59 -5.93
C PHE A 51 2.53 -10.11 -6.11
N MET A 52 1.36 -10.70 -5.90
CA MET A 52 1.11 -12.12 -6.14
C MET A 52 1.31 -12.51 -7.61
N MET A 53 0.89 -11.67 -8.55
CA MET A 53 1.08 -11.95 -9.98
C MET A 53 2.56 -11.86 -10.39
N THR A 54 3.36 -10.99 -9.77
CA THR A 54 4.82 -10.98 -10.02
C THR A 54 5.52 -12.24 -9.53
N ARG A 55 5.07 -12.81 -8.40
CA ARG A 55 5.57 -14.06 -7.83
C ARG A 55 5.45 -15.23 -8.81
N ASN A 56 4.41 -15.25 -9.65
CA ASN A 56 4.23 -16.28 -10.66
C ASN A 56 5.26 -16.19 -11.79
N VAL A 57 5.98 -15.07 -11.91
CA VAL A 57 7.07 -14.89 -12.87
C VAL A 57 8.42 -15.22 -12.24
N VAL A 58 8.71 -14.64 -11.07
CA VAL A 58 9.97 -14.86 -10.35
C VAL A 58 9.68 -15.01 -8.87
N ARG A 59 10.26 -16.05 -8.26
CA ARG A 59 10.03 -16.40 -6.86
C ARG A 59 11.33 -16.45 -6.08
N ASN A 60 11.28 -15.95 -4.85
CA ASN A 60 12.26 -16.22 -3.81
C ASN A 60 11.60 -16.04 -2.44
N THR A 61 12.29 -16.46 -1.38
CA THR A 61 11.76 -16.44 0.00
C THR A 61 11.37 -15.04 0.48
N TYR A 62 12.02 -13.98 -0.01
CA TYR A 62 11.71 -12.60 0.37
C TYR A 62 10.40 -12.13 -0.28
N ILE A 63 10.18 -12.44 -1.56
CA ILE A 63 8.92 -12.13 -2.25
C ILE A 63 7.75 -12.86 -1.57
N ASP A 64 7.94 -14.14 -1.22
CA ASP A 64 6.92 -14.94 -0.54
C ASP A 64 6.59 -14.39 0.86
N ALA A 65 7.63 -14.16 1.68
CA ALA A 65 7.45 -13.63 3.03
C ALA A 65 6.87 -12.22 3.02
N GLY A 66 7.38 -11.36 2.13
CA GLY A 66 6.91 -9.99 1.96
C GLY A 66 5.44 -9.93 1.55
N LEU A 67 4.99 -10.78 0.62
CA LEU A 67 3.57 -10.87 0.23
C LEU A 67 2.66 -11.24 1.41
N ILE A 68 3.06 -12.22 2.23
CA ILE A 68 2.29 -12.61 3.41
C ILE A 68 2.16 -11.44 4.40
N ILE A 69 3.28 -10.75 4.65
CA ILE A 69 3.30 -9.60 5.56
C ILE A 69 2.45 -8.44 5.02
N ILE A 70 2.48 -8.18 3.71
CA ILE A 70 1.61 -7.20 3.05
C ILE A 70 0.14 -7.53 3.31
N VAL A 71 -0.27 -8.79 3.08
CA VAL A 71 -1.67 -9.21 3.28
C VAL A 71 -2.09 -9.02 4.74
N VAL A 72 -1.26 -9.43 5.70
CA VAL A 72 -1.55 -9.26 7.14
C VAL A 72 -1.69 -7.79 7.51
N GLY A 73 -0.72 -6.95 7.14
CA GLY A 73 -0.73 -5.53 7.48
C GLY A 73 -1.89 -4.78 6.81
N LEU A 74 -2.14 -5.06 5.53
CA LEU A 74 -3.25 -4.48 4.80
C LEU A 74 -4.60 -4.87 5.43
N SER A 75 -4.81 -6.13 5.80
CA SER A 75 -6.05 -6.54 6.46
C SER A 75 -6.30 -5.77 7.77
N ILE A 76 -5.25 -5.55 8.59
CA ILE A 76 -5.37 -4.75 9.82
C ILE A 76 -5.71 -3.29 9.50
N GLY A 77 -5.03 -2.70 8.50
CA GLY A 77 -5.31 -1.33 8.05
C GLY A 77 -6.73 -1.14 7.52
N LEU A 78 -7.23 -2.08 6.71
CA LEU A 78 -8.60 -2.01 6.20
C LEU A 78 -9.66 -2.19 7.30
N VAL A 79 -9.39 -2.99 8.33
CA VAL A 79 -10.26 -3.10 9.51
C VAL A 79 -10.28 -1.78 10.29
N SER A 80 -9.12 -1.13 10.45
CA SER A 80 -9.03 0.22 11.04
C SER A 80 -9.92 1.21 10.30
N ASP A 81 -9.76 1.29 8.97
CA ASP A 81 -10.50 2.23 8.13
C ASP A 81 -12.00 1.95 8.23
N ALA A 82 -12.41 0.68 8.22
CA ALA A 82 -13.80 0.29 8.41
C ALA A 82 -14.37 0.78 9.75
N ILE A 83 -13.63 0.61 10.86
CA ILE A 83 -14.02 1.11 12.19
C ILE A 83 -14.16 2.63 12.18
N ASN A 84 -13.16 3.35 11.65
CA ASN A 84 -13.14 4.81 11.59
C ASN A 84 -14.24 5.38 10.68
N SER A 85 -14.64 4.62 9.66
CA SER A 85 -15.69 4.99 8.71
C SER A 85 -17.11 4.80 9.27
N ALA A 86 -17.27 3.92 10.26
CA ALA A 86 -18.58 3.57 10.82
C ALA A 86 -19.08 4.56 11.89
N GLU A 87 -18.22 5.50 12.32
CA GLU A 87 -18.56 6.60 13.24
C GLU A 87 -19.26 6.16 14.53
N LEU A 88 -18.88 4.99 15.07
CA LEU A 88 -19.51 4.34 16.22
C LEU A 88 -19.23 5.03 17.59
N GLY A 89 -18.67 6.23 17.57
CA GLY A 89 -18.29 7.02 18.76
C GLY A 89 -16.78 7.21 18.93
N ALA A 90 -16.40 8.05 19.91
CA ALA A 90 -15.01 8.47 20.12
C ALA A 90 -14.08 7.32 20.55
N GLU A 91 -14.55 6.41 21.41
CA GLU A 91 -13.77 5.24 21.82
C GLU A 91 -13.45 4.33 20.63
N SER A 92 -14.44 4.06 19.78
CA SER A 92 -14.25 3.26 18.55
C SER A 92 -13.23 3.90 17.61
N LYS A 93 -13.28 5.22 17.45
CA LYS A 93 -12.31 5.97 16.64
C LYS A 93 -10.87 5.83 17.18
N SER A 94 -10.70 5.95 18.50
CA SER A 94 -9.38 5.81 19.13
C SER A 94 -8.79 4.41 18.95
N ILE A 95 -9.63 3.37 19.00
CA ILE A 95 -9.23 1.98 18.73
C ILE A 95 -8.77 1.86 17.27
N GLY A 96 -9.58 2.36 16.33
CA GLY A 96 -9.25 2.37 14.90
C GLY A 96 -7.90 3.03 14.65
N GLU A 97 -7.71 4.27 15.08
CA GLU A 97 -6.44 5.01 14.93
C GLU A 97 -5.24 4.26 15.53
N ALA A 98 -5.38 3.67 16.71
CA ALA A 98 -4.29 2.92 17.36
C ALA A 98 -3.86 1.68 16.55
N ILE A 99 -4.82 0.93 15.97
CA ILE A 99 -4.50 -0.24 15.16
C ILE A 99 -4.03 0.14 13.74
N ALA A 100 -4.48 1.29 13.22
CA ALA A 100 -4.10 1.80 11.89
C ALA A 100 -2.58 1.84 11.73
N TRP A 101 -1.91 2.52 12.66
CA TRP A 101 -0.46 2.73 12.60
C TRP A 101 0.31 1.42 12.55
N THR A 102 -0.12 0.44 13.34
CA THR A 102 0.49 -0.90 13.36
C THR A 102 0.23 -1.64 12.05
N GLY A 103 -1.02 -1.66 11.57
CA GLY A 103 -1.39 -2.34 10.32
C GLY A 103 -0.65 -1.80 9.10
N TRP A 104 -0.67 -0.47 8.93
CA TRP A 104 0.03 0.19 7.83
C TRP A 104 1.55 0.00 7.92
N SER A 105 2.13 0.10 9.12
CA SER A 105 3.55 -0.15 9.35
C SER A 105 3.95 -1.56 8.91
N ILE A 106 3.20 -2.59 9.33
CA ILE A 106 3.42 -3.99 8.93
C ILE A 106 3.32 -4.13 7.40
N MET A 107 2.31 -3.52 6.77
CA MET A 107 2.18 -3.59 5.32
C MET A 107 3.43 -3.06 4.61
N TYR A 108 3.92 -1.88 4.99
CA TYR A 108 5.13 -1.29 4.39
C TYR A 108 6.40 -2.08 4.70
N LEU A 109 6.51 -2.75 5.85
CA LEU A 109 7.57 -3.73 6.11
C LEU A 109 7.52 -4.88 5.09
N GLY A 110 6.33 -5.41 4.79
CA GLY A 110 6.16 -6.44 3.78
C GLY A 110 6.56 -5.98 2.38
N VAL A 111 6.25 -4.73 2.03
CA VAL A 111 6.70 -4.10 0.76
C VAL A 111 8.22 -4.01 0.71
N PHE A 112 8.85 -3.56 1.79
CA PHE A 112 10.31 -3.48 1.89
C PHE A 112 10.98 -4.84 1.70
N ILE A 113 10.49 -5.87 2.37
CA ILE A 113 10.99 -7.25 2.23
C ILE A 113 10.79 -7.75 0.80
N THR A 114 9.64 -7.48 0.19
CA THR A 114 9.38 -7.84 -1.21
C THR A 114 10.34 -7.12 -2.17
N ALA A 115 10.63 -5.85 -1.91
CA ALA A 115 11.57 -5.05 -2.70
C ALA A 115 13.02 -5.57 -2.61
N ILE A 116 13.46 -6.01 -1.42
CA ILE A 116 14.70 -6.78 -1.26
C ILE A 116 14.66 -8.04 -2.13
N GLY A 117 13.52 -8.73 -2.15
CA GLY A 117 13.28 -9.86 -3.05
C GLY A 117 13.51 -9.50 -4.51
N TYR A 118 12.98 -8.37 -4.98
CA TYR A 118 13.18 -7.93 -6.37
C TYR A 118 14.62 -7.53 -6.70
N LEU A 119 15.35 -6.90 -5.77
CA LEU A 119 16.78 -6.57 -5.93
C LEU A 119 17.66 -7.78 -6.20
N ARG A 120 17.19 -8.99 -5.82
CA ARG A 120 17.90 -10.26 -6.03
C ARG A 120 17.47 -10.97 -7.32
N THR A 121 16.75 -10.27 -8.20
CA THR A 121 16.21 -10.81 -9.45
C THR A 121 16.50 -9.87 -10.62
N LYS A 122 16.16 -10.29 -11.84
CA LYS A 122 16.17 -9.42 -13.03
C LYS A 122 14.77 -8.95 -13.41
N LEU A 123 13.78 -9.12 -12.51
CA LEU A 123 12.39 -8.81 -12.79
C LEU A 123 12.17 -7.32 -13.10
N PHE A 124 12.84 -6.47 -12.34
CA PHE A 124 12.86 -5.02 -12.49
C PHE A 124 14.30 -4.51 -12.50
N PRO A 125 14.57 -3.33 -13.09
CA PRO A 125 15.88 -2.68 -12.92
C PRO A 125 16.19 -2.43 -11.45
N ASN A 126 17.44 -2.64 -11.04
CA ASN A 126 17.86 -2.52 -9.64
C ASN A 126 17.50 -1.17 -9.01
N TRP A 127 17.55 -0.07 -9.77
CA TRP A 127 17.19 1.25 -9.26
C TRP A 127 15.71 1.33 -8.86
N LEU A 128 14.82 0.65 -9.59
CA LEU A 128 13.38 0.67 -9.33
C LEU A 128 13.04 -0.20 -8.11
N SER A 129 13.66 -1.38 -7.99
CA SER A 129 13.56 -2.21 -6.80
C SER A 129 14.16 -1.52 -5.57
N GLY A 130 15.29 -0.83 -5.75
CA GLY A 130 15.94 -0.04 -4.70
C GLY A 130 15.09 1.15 -4.25
N LEU A 131 14.42 1.82 -5.20
CA LEU A 131 13.48 2.90 -4.89
C LEU A 131 12.28 2.39 -4.09
N LEU A 132 11.68 1.26 -4.51
CA LEU A 132 10.60 0.62 -3.75
C LEU A 132 11.05 0.25 -2.33
N ALA A 133 12.27 -0.28 -2.17
CA ALA A 133 12.82 -0.62 -0.87
C ALA A 133 12.98 0.63 0.01
N LEU A 134 13.57 1.70 -0.53
CA LEU A 134 13.82 2.92 0.22
C LEU A 134 12.52 3.59 0.68
N THR A 135 11.54 3.75 -0.22
CA THR A 135 10.31 4.49 0.10
C THR A 135 9.42 3.71 1.05
N SER A 136 9.36 2.38 0.92
CA SER A 136 8.59 1.54 1.84
C SER A 136 9.26 1.45 3.21
N PHE A 137 10.60 1.36 3.26
CA PHE A 137 11.33 1.38 4.52
C PHE A 137 11.18 2.71 5.27
N ALA A 138 11.23 3.85 4.56
CA ALA A 138 11.04 5.16 5.17
C ALA A 138 9.66 5.27 5.84
N MET A 139 8.59 4.81 5.15
CA MET A 139 7.24 4.79 5.70
C MET A 139 7.11 3.83 6.89
N PHE A 140 7.63 2.61 6.76
CA PHE A 140 7.67 1.64 7.86
C PHE A 140 8.39 2.21 9.08
N ALA A 141 9.60 2.73 8.92
CA ALA A 141 10.41 3.25 10.02
C ALA A 141 9.73 4.45 10.70
N PHE A 142 9.12 5.35 9.93
CA PHE A 142 8.37 6.47 10.48
C PHE A 142 7.20 6.00 11.37
N LEU A 143 6.42 5.02 10.90
CA LEU A 143 5.29 4.49 11.65
C LEU A 143 5.69 3.59 12.83
N ALA A 144 6.79 2.85 12.72
CA ALA A 144 7.22 1.89 13.72
C ALA A 144 7.97 2.51 14.91
N VAL A 145 8.69 3.63 14.70
CA VAL A 145 9.53 4.25 15.72
C VAL A 145 8.76 5.23 16.59
N LEU A 146 7.75 5.90 16.02
CA LEU A 146 6.99 6.93 16.71
C LEU A 146 5.86 6.32 17.56
N ASN A 147 5.61 6.91 18.72
CA ASN A 147 4.44 6.59 19.53
C ASN A 147 3.17 7.32 19.03
N GLY A 148 2.01 7.01 19.61
CA GLY A 148 0.72 7.59 19.18
C GLY A 148 0.70 9.12 19.20
N GLU A 149 1.18 9.76 20.27
CA GLU A 149 1.21 11.23 20.39
C GLU A 149 2.09 11.89 19.31
N GLN A 150 3.25 11.28 19.02
CA GLN A 150 4.14 11.76 17.96
C GLN A 150 3.50 11.58 16.57
N LEU A 151 2.79 10.47 16.34
CA LEU A 151 2.09 10.19 15.09
C LEU A 151 0.91 11.14 14.89
N GLU A 152 0.16 11.49 15.92
CA GLU A 152 -0.89 12.50 15.82
C GLU A 152 -0.32 13.88 15.46
N LYS A 153 0.82 14.25 16.06
CA LYS A 153 1.45 15.55 15.83
C LYS A 153 2.12 15.69 14.46
N HIS A 154 2.75 14.62 13.97
CA HIS A 154 3.57 14.66 12.76
C HIS A 154 2.97 13.90 11.57
N GLY A 155 2.08 12.95 11.83
CA GLY A 155 1.54 12.03 10.82
C GLY A 155 0.82 12.75 9.69
N GLY A 156 -0.02 13.74 10.00
CA GLY A 156 -0.75 14.51 8.98
C GLY A 156 0.14 15.22 7.96
N ASN A 157 1.38 15.55 8.31
CA ASN A 157 2.30 16.25 7.41
C ASN A 157 3.28 15.31 6.69
N ILE A 158 3.51 14.11 7.20
CA ILE A 158 4.56 13.20 6.71
C ILE A 158 3.98 11.95 6.04
N VAL A 159 2.89 11.39 6.57
CA VAL A 159 2.23 10.19 6.03
C VAL A 159 1.72 10.45 4.60
N PRO A 160 0.99 11.53 4.29
CA PRO A 160 0.48 11.73 2.92
C PRO A 160 1.59 11.87 1.87
N PRO A 161 2.68 12.66 2.08
CA PRO A 161 3.80 12.69 1.14
C PRO A 161 4.49 11.34 0.96
N LEU A 162 4.77 10.60 2.05
CA LEU A 162 5.41 9.29 1.96
C LEU A 162 4.53 8.26 1.26
N TRP A 163 3.22 8.30 1.51
CA TRP A 163 2.25 7.47 0.82
C TRP A 163 2.23 7.79 -0.68
N MET A 164 2.14 9.07 -1.05
CA MET A 164 2.15 9.52 -2.45
C MET A 164 3.42 9.06 -3.19
N ILE A 165 4.59 9.16 -2.55
CA ILE A 165 5.84 8.67 -3.13
C ILE A 165 5.78 7.16 -3.38
N ASN A 166 5.32 6.36 -2.41
CA ASN A 166 5.14 4.92 -2.60
C ASN A 166 4.14 4.61 -3.73
N SER A 167 3.03 5.33 -3.78
CA SER A 167 2.03 5.23 -4.85
C SER A 167 2.62 5.48 -6.23
N LEU A 168 3.46 6.50 -6.39
CA LEU A 168 4.16 6.77 -7.65
C LEU A 168 5.09 5.63 -8.05
N VAL A 169 5.82 5.03 -7.10
CA VAL A 169 6.68 3.88 -7.37
C VAL A 169 5.86 2.69 -7.89
N LEU A 170 4.67 2.44 -7.34
CA LEU A 170 3.77 1.37 -7.81
C LEU A 170 3.29 1.63 -9.24
N VAL A 171 2.92 2.87 -9.57
CA VAL A 171 2.55 3.23 -10.96
C VAL A 171 3.72 2.94 -11.91
N ILE A 172 4.95 3.30 -11.54
CA ILE A 172 6.14 3.04 -12.35
C ILE A 172 6.36 1.51 -12.49
N LEU A 173 6.24 0.74 -11.41
CA LEU A 173 6.29 -0.73 -11.45
C LEU A 173 5.25 -1.31 -12.41
N GLY A 174 4.02 -0.76 -12.40
CA GLY A 174 2.97 -1.15 -13.32
C GLY A 174 3.36 -0.93 -14.77
N ILE A 175 3.89 0.25 -15.10
CA ILE A 175 4.38 0.58 -16.46
C ILE A 175 5.50 -0.38 -16.89
N PHE A 176 6.48 -0.63 -16.02
CA PHE A 176 7.57 -1.56 -16.31
C PHE A 176 7.08 -3.00 -16.50
N THR A 177 6.10 -3.43 -15.70
CA THR A 177 5.49 -4.76 -15.81
C THR A 177 4.83 -4.95 -17.18
N MET A 178 4.08 -3.96 -17.67
CA MET A 178 3.44 -4.03 -18.98
C MET A 178 4.45 -4.02 -20.15
N ARG A 179 5.57 -3.33 -19.97
CA ARG A 179 6.62 -3.17 -21.00
C ARG A 179 7.66 -4.29 -21.00
N ARG A 180 7.62 -5.21 -20.04
CA ARG A 180 8.57 -6.32 -19.96
C ARG A 180 8.51 -7.17 -21.23
N SER A 181 9.67 -7.51 -21.78
CA SER A 181 9.78 -8.58 -22.77
C SER A 181 9.29 -9.89 -22.15
N GLU A 182 8.73 -10.78 -22.97
CA GLU A 182 8.26 -12.09 -22.48
C GLU A 182 9.36 -12.86 -21.76
#